data_AF-A0A6L6WWM6-F1
#
_entry.id   AF-A0A6L6WWM6-F1
#
_cell.length_a   1.000
_cell.length_b   1.000
_cell.length_c   1.000
_cell.angle_alpha   90.00
_cell.angle_beta   90.00
_cell.angle_gamma   90.00
#
_symmetry.space_group_name_H-M   'P 1'
#
loop_
_entity.id
_entity.type
_entity.pdbx_description
1 polymer ?
#
loop_
_entity_poly.entity_id
_entity_poly.type
_entity_poly.pdbx_seq_one_letter_code
_entity_poly.pdbx_strand_id
1 'polypeptide(L)'
;MGNAAAEGARAAVREGPVDAVMMRRTTSRLLSPGAEVVTDPKELNDLTLLLRGHIMLLIPEVEAATAWFPDDDVPATCARACLGEARMKLNVAPPAGPAAGIAHSQKLARVLNALLDHQENLSDAPPRRWSRKVS
;
A
#
# COMPACT_ATOMS: atom_id res chain seq x y z
N MET A 1 -24.15 -34.67 -23.43
CA MET A 1 -23.49 -33.60 -24.21
C MET A 1 -24.08 -32.28 -23.72
N GLY A 2 -23.40 -31.35 -23.05
CA GLY A 2 -22.00 -30.96 -23.03
C GLY A 2 -21.96 -29.46 -23.29
N ASN A 3 -22.00 -28.64 -22.23
CA ASN A 3 -21.50 -27.27 -22.30
C ASN A 3 -20.93 -26.88 -20.93
N ALA A 4 -19.69 -27.30 -20.71
CA ALA A 4 -18.86 -26.94 -19.57
C ALA A 4 -17.68 -26.13 -20.12
N ALA A 5 -17.84 -24.81 -20.27
CA ALA A 5 -16.75 -23.88 -20.55
C ALA A 5 -17.23 -22.42 -20.47
N ALA A 6 -17.67 -21.96 -19.30
CA ALA A 6 -17.86 -20.50 -19.12
C ALA A 6 -17.71 -20.00 -17.67
N GLU A 7 -17.31 -20.82 -16.71
CA GLU A 7 -17.12 -20.37 -15.32
C GLU A 7 -15.79 -20.88 -14.77
N GLY A 8 -14.72 -20.19 -15.14
CA GLY A 8 -13.40 -20.43 -14.58
C GLY A 8 -12.58 -19.16 -14.71
N ALA A 9 -12.23 -18.57 -13.57
CA ALA A 9 -11.36 -17.41 -13.40
C ALA A 9 -12.03 -16.01 -13.49
N ARG A 10 -13.05 -15.75 -12.66
CA ARG A 10 -13.00 -14.49 -11.90
C ARG A 10 -11.93 -14.69 -10.83
N ALA A 11 -10.75 -14.14 -11.09
CA ALA A 11 -9.61 -14.16 -10.18
C ALA A 11 -10.12 -13.89 -8.75
N ALA A 12 -9.90 -14.86 -7.86
CA ALA A 12 -10.24 -14.74 -6.46
C ALA A 12 -9.60 -13.45 -5.96
N VAL A 13 -10.44 -12.48 -5.58
CA VAL A 13 -10.00 -11.36 -4.76
C VAL A 13 -9.37 -12.02 -3.54
N ARG A 14 -8.06 -11.88 -3.38
CA ARG A 14 -7.40 -12.34 -2.16
C ARG A 14 -8.00 -11.51 -1.03
N GLU A 15 -8.95 -12.10 -0.29
CA GLU A 15 -9.45 -11.57 0.98
C GLU A 15 -8.31 -11.66 2.01
N GLY A 16 -7.32 -10.80 1.86
CA GLY A 16 -6.48 -10.39 2.98
C GLY A 16 -7.31 -9.52 3.93
N PRO A 17 -6.80 -9.24 5.14
CA PRO A 17 -7.48 -8.36 6.11
C PRO A 17 -7.72 -6.92 5.59
N VAL A 18 -7.10 -6.54 4.48
CA VAL A 18 -7.25 -5.23 3.82
C VAL A 18 -7.66 -5.37 2.34
N ASP A 19 -8.57 -4.53 1.89
CA ASP A 19 -9.00 -4.48 0.47
C ASP A 19 -7.96 -3.72 -0.38
N ALA A 20 -6.95 -4.45 -0.84
CA ALA A 20 -5.88 -3.91 -1.66
C ALA A 20 -6.40 -3.32 -2.99
N VAL A 21 -7.45 -3.90 -3.58
CA VAL A 21 -8.03 -3.39 -4.84
C VAL A 21 -8.62 -2.01 -4.63
N MET A 22 -9.38 -1.82 -3.56
CA MET A 22 -9.91 -0.51 -3.19
C MET A 22 -8.78 0.47 -2.87
N MET A 23 -7.76 0.08 -2.11
CA MET A 23 -6.63 0.97 -1.82
C MET A 23 -5.90 1.44 -3.09
N ARG A 24 -5.66 0.55 -4.07
CA ARG A 24 -5.09 0.90 -5.39
C ARG A 24 -5.99 1.83 -6.19
N ARG A 25 -7.32 1.65 -6.12
CA ARG A 25 -8.28 2.58 -6.74
C ARG A 25 -8.18 3.96 -6.10
N THR A 26 -8.05 4.02 -4.78
CA THR A 26 -7.86 5.28 -4.04
C THR A 26 -6.57 5.99 -4.45
N THR A 27 -5.43 5.28 -4.57
CA THR A 27 -4.18 5.91 -5.04
C THR A 27 -4.28 6.38 -6.49
N SER A 28 -4.97 5.62 -7.35
CA SER A 28 -5.14 5.91 -8.77
C SER A 28 -5.89 7.22 -9.03
N ARG A 29 -6.77 7.65 -8.12
CA ARG A 29 -7.44 8.97 -8.19
C ARG A 29 -6.47 10.15 -8.17
N LEU A 30 -5.23 9.96 -7.71
CA LEU A 30 -4.22 11.02 -7.60
C LEU A 30 -2.97 10.80 -8.46
N LEU A 31 -2.72 9.56 -8.89
CA LEU A 31 -1.47 9.16 -9.55
C LEU A 31 -1.66 8.66 -10.98
N SER A 32 -2.89 8.37 -11.42
CA SER A 32 -3.13 7.90 -12.79
C SER A 32 -2.77 8.99 -13.81
N PRO A 33 -2.16 8.64 -14.98
CA PRO A 33 -1.85 9.59 -16.05
C PRO A 33 -3.07 10.38 -16.59
N GLY A 34 -4.29 9.95 -16.29
CA GLY A 34 -5.54 10.65 -16.62
C GLY A 34 -6.39 11.02 -15.40
N ALA A 35 -5.80 11.05 -14.20
CA ALA A 35 -6.53 11.47 -13.01
C ALA A 35 -6.97 12.93 -13.14
N GLU A 36 -8.27 13.18 -12.98
CA GLU A 36 -8.79 14.54 -12.88
C GLU A 36 -8.22 15.22 -11.62
N VAL A 37 -7.84 16.49 -11.76
CA VAL A 37 -7.32 17.26 -10.63
C VAL A 37 -8.46 17.51 -9.65
N VAL A 38 -8.31 17.01 -8.42
CA VAL A 38 -9.24 17.29 -7.33
C VAL A 38 -9.09 18.76 -6.93
N THR A 39 -10.07 19.58 -7.33
CA THR A 39 -10.07 21.03 -7.10
C THR A 39 -10.91 21.45 -5.91
N ASP A 40 -11.91 20.65 -5.52
CA ASP A 40 -12.69 20.88 -4.32
C ASP A 40 -11.83 20.63 -3.06
N PRO A 41 -11.62 21.65 -2.20
CA PRO A 41 -10.88 21.48 -0.95
C PRO A 41 -11.47 20.41 -0.02
N LYS A 42 -12.80 20.25 -0.01
CA LYS A 42 -13.44 19.25 0.85
C LYS A 42 -13.15 17.84 0.34
N GLU A 43 -13.34 17.61 -0.96
CA GLU A 43 -13.01 16.31 -1.58
C GLU A 43 -11.53 15.94 -1.39
N LEU A 44 -10.62 16.91 -1.55
CA LEU A 44 -9.19 16.69 -1.35
C LEU A 44 -8.86 16.31 0.11
N ASN A 45 -9.51 16.96 1.07
CA ASN A 45 -9.37 16.63 2.49
C ASN A 45 -9.92 15.22 2.79
N ASP A 46 -11.10 14.88 2.29
CA ASP A 46 -11.70 13.57 2.50
C ASP A 46 -10.83 12.45 1.89
N LEU A 47 -10.27 12.69 0.69
CA LEU A 47 -9.33 11.77 0.06
C LEU A 47 -8.01 11.65 0.84
N THR A 48 -7.51 12.75 1.40
CA THR A 48 -6.32 12.75 2.27
C THR A 48 -6.56 11.90 3.52
N LEU A 49 -7.70 12.09 4.20
CA LEU A 49 -8.07 11.31 5.37
C LEU A 49 -8.22 9.83 5.04
N LEU A 50 -8.82 9.51 3.90
CA LEU A 50 -8.97 8.14 3.42
C LEU A 50 -7.61 7.46 3.19
N LEU A 51 -6.67 8.15 2.52
CA LEU A 51 -5.30 7.66 2.34
C LEU A 51 -4.59 7.39 3.67
N ARG A 52 -4.74 8.29 4.65
CA ARG A 52 -4.15 8.12 5.98
C ARG A 52 -4.74 6.90 6.68
N GLY A 53 -6.06 6.71 6.61
CA GLY A 53 -6.74 5.52 7.13
C GLY A 53 -6.22 4.23 6.50
N HIS A 54 -6.05 4.19 5.17
CA HIS A 54 -5.49 3.02 4.49
C HIS A 54 -4.04 2.73 4.92
N ILE A 55 -3.20 3.76 5.02
CA ILE A 55 -1.82 3.59 5.49
C ILE A 55 -1.80 3.04 6.93
N MET A 56 -2.67 3.56 7.81
CA MET A 56 -2.78 3.08 9.20
C MET A 56 -3.19 1.60 9.28
N LEU A 57 -4.06 1.14 8.39
CA LEU A 57 -4.46 -0.26 8.30
C LEU A 57 -3.37 -1.15 7.70
N LEU A 58 -2.61 -0.65 6.72
CA LEU A 58 -1.64 -1.45 5.99
C LEU A 58 -0.27 -1.58 6.69
N ILE A 59 0.12 -0.59 7.51
CA ILE A 59 1.33 -0.63 8.32
C ILE A 59 1.47 -1.94 9.12
N PRO A 60 0.49 -2.35 9.96
CA PRO A 60 0.63 -3.57 10.76
C PRO A 60 0.71 -4.84 9.90
N GLU A 61 0.06 -4.87 8.74
CA GLU A 61 0.12 -6.01 7.81
C GLU A 61 1.52 -6.19 7.21
N VAL A 62 2.13 -5.10 6.77
CA VAL A 62 3.50 -5.12 6.23
C VAL A 62 4.51 -5.43 7.34
N GLU A 63 4.31 -4.91 8.55
CA GLU A 63 5.16 -5.25 9.70
C GLU A 63 5.13 -6.73 10.02
N ALA A 64 3.93 -7.30 10.13
CA ALA A 64 3.74 -8.72 10.36
C ALA A 64 4.41 -9.56 9.27
N ALA A 65 4.29 -9.15 8.00
CA ALA A 65 4.97 -9.82 6.89
C ALA A 65 6.50 -9.78 7.02
N THR A 66 7.08 -8.61 7.32
CA THR A 66 8.55 -8.46 7.46
C THR A 66 9.14 -9.22 8.64
N ALA A 67 8.35 -9.56 9.66
CA ALA A 67 8.81 -10.33 10.82
C ALA A 67 9.17 -11.80 10.49
N TRP A 68 8.73 -12.31 9.33
CA TRP A 68 9.04 -13.66 8.88
C TRP A 68 10.37 -13.78 8.12
N PHE A 69 11.07 -12.66 7.92
CA PHE A 69 12.29 -12.58 7.13
C PHE A 69 13.48 -12.18 8.00
N PRO A 70 14.71 -12.65 7.66
CA PRO A 70 15.93 -12.24 8.32
C PRO A 70 16.15 -10.72 8.27
N ASP A 71 17.03 -10.22 9.13
CA ASP A 71 17.35 -8.79 9.18
C ASP A 71 18.06 -8.29 7.92
N ASP A 72 18.81 -9.17 7.25
CA ASP A 72 19.58 -8.88 6.02
C ASP A 72 18.82 -9.20 4.72
N ASP A 73 17.57 -9.67 4.81
CA ASP A 73 16.74 -9.86 3.62
C ASP A 73 16.43 -8.51 2.98
N VAL A 74 16.85 -8.34 1.72
CA VAL A 74 16.75 -7.07 1.00
C VAL A 74 15.30 -6.62 0.86
N PRO A 75 14.35 -7.44 0.35
CA PRO A 75 12.93 -7.09 0.32
C PRO A 75 12.36 -6.64 1.68
N ALA A 76 12.64 -7.39 2.75
CA ALA A 76 12.14 -7.05 4.09
C ALA A 76 12.75 -5.76 4.62
N THR A 77 14.05 -5.52 4.38
CA THR A 77 14.74 -4.29 4.77
C THR A 77 14.14 -3.06 4.07
N CYS A 78 13.88 -3.16 2.76
CA CYS A 78 13.21 -2.09 2.01
C CYS A 78 11.81 -1.80 2.56
N ALA A 79 11.02 -2.83 2.86
CA ALA A 79 9.69 -2.67 3.45
C ALA A 79 9.74 -2.01 4.84
N ARG A 80 10.68 -2.40 5.72
CA ARG A 80 10.89 -1.77 7.03
C ARG A 80 11.26 -0.28 6.91
N ALA A 81 12.09 0.09 5.94
CA ALA A 81 12.40 1.48 5.67
C ALA A 81 11.15 2.26 5.22
N CYS A 82 10.34 1.68 4.33
CA CYS A 82 9.07 2.27 3.87
C CYS A 82 8.07 2.47 5.02
N LEU A 83 8.00 1.53 5.98
CA LEU A 83 7.19 1.65 7.19
C LEU A 83 7.59 2.86 8.04
N GLY A 84 8.90 3.10 8.21
CA GLY A 84 9.42 4.29 8.88
C GLY A 84 9.00 5.58 8.19
N GLU A 85 9.11 5.63 6.86
CA GLU A 85 8.64 6.78 6.09
C GLU A 85 7.12 6.98 6.22
N ALA A 86 6.33 5.91 6.12
CA ALA A 86 4.88 5.99 6.23
C ALA A 86 4.43 6.61 7.54
N ARG A 87 5.02 6.17 8.67
CA ARG A 87 4.79 6.75 9.99
C ARG A 87 5.16 8.22 10.06
N MET A 88 6.32 8.59 9.53
CA MET A 88 6.73 9.99 9.46
C MET A 88 5.71 10.83 8.69
N LYS A 89 5.26 10.37 7.52
CA LYS A 89 4.28 11.12 6.69
C LYS A 89 2.91 11.23 7.36
N LEU A 90 2.47 10.23 8.12
CA LEU A 90 1.26 10.34 8.94
C LEU A 90 1.38 11.47 9.96
N ASN A 91 2.56 11.77 10.51
CA ASN A 91 2.69 12.84 11.51
C ASN A 91 2.84 14.25 10.92
N VAL A 92 2.91 14.38 9.58
CA VAL A 92 3.09 15.67 8.90
C VAL A 92 1.73 16.20 8.45
N ALA A 93 1.41 17.44 8.84
CA ALA A 93 0.26 18.17 8.30
C ALA A 93 0.54 18.69 6.88
N PRO A 94 -0.47 18.79 6.01
CA PRO A 94 -0.30 19.43 4.70
C PRO A 94 0.07 20.91 4.88
N PRO A 95 1.02 21.45 4.09
CA PRO A 95 1.26 22.88 4.06
C PRO A 95 0.03 23.62 3.51
N ALA A 96 -0.10 24.90 3.85
CA ALA A 96 -1.21 25.73 3.38
C ALA A 96 -1.22 25.90 1.86
N GLY A 97 -2.42 25.94 1.28
CA GLY A 97 -2.65 26.24 -0.13
C GLY A 97 -3.02 25.01 -0.98
N PRO A 98 -3.85 25.18 -2.04
CA PRO A 98 -4.37 24.06 -2.83
C PRO A 98 -3.28 23.17 -3.46
N ALA A 99 -2.27 23.76 -4.09
CA ALA A 99 -1.19 23.02 -4.73
C ALA A 99 -0.36 22.19 -3.72
N ALA A 100 -0.13 22.73 -2.52
CA ALA A 100 0.57 22.04 -1.46
C ALA A 100 -0.25 20.87 -0.90
N GLY A 101 -1.57 21.04 -0.76
CA GLY A 101 -2.51 19.98 -0.37
C GLY A 101 -2.54 18.83 -1.38
N ILE A 102 -2.58 19.14 -2.68
CA ILE A 102 -2.53 18.12 -3.75
C ILE A 102 -1.20 17.36 -3.69
N ALA A 103 -0.08 18.08 -3.60
CA ALA A 103 1.24 17.46 -3.51
C ALA A 103 1.39 16.59 -2.25
N HIS A 104 0.81 17.00 -1.12
CA HIS A 104 0.77 16.20 0.10
C HIS A 104 -0.04 14.91 -0.10
N SER A 105 -1.24 15.01 -0.67
CA SER A 105 -2.12 13.87 -0.96
C SER A 105 -1.43 12.87 -1.90
N GLN A 106 -0.77 13.35 -2.96
CA GLN A 106 -0.01 12.49 -3.87
C GLN A 106 1.18 11.81 -3.18
N LYS A 107 1.85 12.47 -2.22
CA LYS A 107 2.92 11.83 -1.44
C LYS A 107 2.36 10.68 -0.60
N LEU A 108 1.23 10.87 0.07
CA LEU A 108 0.55 9.81 0.80
C LEU A 108 0.10 8.67 -0.14
N ALA A 109 -0.44 9.00 -1.31
CA ALA A 109 -0.81 7.99 -2.31
C ALA A 109 0.38 7.15 -2.78
N ARG A 110 1.55 7.77 -2.98
CA ARG A 110 2.78 7.03 -3.34
C ARG A 110 3.27 6.12 -2.22
N VAL A 111 3.21 6.58 -0.97
CA VAL A 111 3.53 5.75 0.20
C VAL A 111 2.60 4.56 0.29
N LEU A 112 1.28 4.77 0.16
CA LEU A 112 0.31 3.68 0.17
C LEU A 112 0.59 2.68 -0.96
N ASN A 113 0.90 3.18 -2.16
CA ASN A 113 1.22 2.32 -3.30
C ASN A 113 2.48 1.47 -3.04
N ALA A 114 3.54 2.08 -2.50
CA ALA A 114 4.77 1.38 -2.16
C ALA A 114 4.58 0.31 -1.08
N LEU A 115 3.78 0.61 -0.03
CA LEU A 115 3.45 -0.37 1.01
C LEU A 115 2.69 -1.58 0.45
N LEU A 116 1.74 -1.35 -0.46
CA LEU A 116 1.01 -2.44 -1.13
C LEU A 116 1.96 -3.27 -2.02
N ASP A 117 2.90 -2.62 -2.74
CA ASP A 117 3.92 -3.33 -3.55
C ASP A 117 4.81 -4.21 -2.65
N HIS A 118 5.21 -3.69 -1.49
CA HIS A 118 5.98 -4.46 -0.51
C HIS A 118 5.18 -5.63 0.07
N GLN A 119 3.90 -5.41 0.40
CA GLN A 119 3.03 -6.44 0.95
C GLN A 119 2.82 -7.59 -0.03
N GLU A 120 2.59 -7.28 -1.31
CA GLU A 120 2.47 -8.26 -2.40
C GLU A 120 3.78 -9.05 -2.58
N ASN A 121 4.91 -8.35 -2.70
CA ASN A 121 6.21 -8.98 -2.88
C ASN A 121 6.62 -9.88 -1.70
N LEU A 122 6.31 -9.50 -0.46
CA LEU A 122 6.57 -10.32 0.73
C LEU A 122 5.59 -11.51 0.84
N SER A 123 4.38 -11.39 0.30
CA SER A 123 3.37 -12.46 0.30
C SER A 123 3.63 -13.53 -0.76
N ASP A 124 4.26 -13.15 -1.88
CA ASP A 124 4.60 -14.07 -2.97
C ASP A 124 5.98 -14.75 -2.77
N ALA A 125 6.82 -14.21 -1.90
CA ALA A 125 8.08 -14.83 -1.52
C ALA A 125 7.86 -15.95 -0.48
N PRO A 126 8.49 -17.14 -0.63
CA PRO A 126 8.44 -18.15 0.41
C PRO A 126 9.09 -17.61 1.70
N PRO A 127 8.48 -17.83 2.88
CA PRO A 127 9.02 -17.31 4.15
C PRO A 127 10.42 -17.88 4.40
N ARG A 128 11.39 -16.98 4.58
CA ARG A 128 12.80 -17.35 4.80
C ARG A 128 13.06 -17.52 6.29
N ARG A 129 12.69 -18.67 6.86
CA ARG A 129 13.07 -18.96 8.26
C ARG A 129 14.59 -19.16 8.37
N TRP A 130 15.17 -18.57 9.42
CA TRP A 130 16.59 -18.65 9.80
C TRP A 130 17.33 -19.89 9.26
N SER A 131 18.30 -19.66 8.36
CA SER A 131 19.44 -20.57 8.26
C SER A 131 20.32 -20.33 9.48
N ARG A 132 20.11 -21.09 10.57
CA ARG A 132 21.12 -21.18 11.63
C ARG A 132 22.43 -21.64 10.98
N LYS A 133 23.38 -20.74 10.75
CA LYS A 133 24.78 -21.15 10.74
C LYS A 133 25.11 -21.49 12.19
N VAL A 134 25.08 -22.78 12.49
CA VAL A 134 25.77 -23.31 13.66
C VAL A 134 27.24 -23.31 13.27
N SER A 135 28.00 -22.31 13.73
CA SER A 135 29.47 -22.32 13.83
C SER A 135 29.90 -21.13 14.68
#